data_AF-A0A963WG13-F1
#
_entry.id   AF-A0A963WG13-F1
#
_cell.length_a   1.000
_cell.length_b   1.000
_cell.length_c   1.000
_cell.angle_alpha   90.00
_cell.angle_beta   90.00
_cell.angle_gamma   90.00
#
_symmetry.space_group_name_H-M   'P 1'
#
loop_
_entity.id
_entity.type
_entity.pdbx_description
1 polymer ?
#
loop_
_entity_poly.entity_id
_entity_poly.type
_entity_poly.pdbx_seq_one_letter_code
_entity_poly.pdbx_strand_id
1 'polypeptide(L)'
;MGKLPIDWEQVGPLLEQRILDEVGRRLIPDIHDRIVTKFHYAPRDFALDLNAYHGSAFSLEPILTQSAWFRGHNRDDKIHNFYLVGAGTHPGAGIPGVVGSAKATAKLMLEDLR
;
A
#
# COMPACT_ATOMS: atom_id res chain seq x y z
N MET A 1 -7.98 6.53 -10.87
CA MET A 1 -7.52 6.10 -9.53
C MET A 1 -6.07 6.53 -9.37
N GLY A 2 -5.67 6.96 -8.17
CA GLY A 2 -4.43 7.72 -7.94
C GLY A 2 -4.56 9.21 -8.30
N LYS A 3 -3.64 10.05 -7.82
CA LYS A 3 -3.61 11.50 -8.12
C LYS A 3 -3.32 11.81 -9.60
N LEU A 4 -2.79 10.84 -10.34
CA LEU A 4 -2.40 10.98 -11.75
C LEU A 4 -3.48 10.38 -12.68
N PRO A 5 -4.17 11.18 -13.50
CA PRO A 5 -5.26 10.71 -14.36
C PRO A 5 -4.69 10.08 -15.65
N ILE A 6 -4.17 8.86 -15.54
CA ILE A 6 -3.64 8.09 -16.67
C ILE A 6 -4.33 6.74 -16.80
N ASP A 7 -4.36 6.24 -18.03
CA ASP A 7 -4.84 4.90 -18.35
C ASP A 7 -3.72 3.88 -18.13
N TRP A 8 -3.85 3.06 -17.09
CA TRP A 8 -2.86 2.05 -16.73
C TRP A 8 -2.81 0.87 -17.71
N GLU A 9 -3.86 0.63 -18.50
CA GLU A 9 -3.84 -0.37 -19.57
C GLU A 9 -2.88 0.06 -20.69
N GLN A 10 -2.73 1.37 -20.89
CA GLN A 10 -1.79 1.94 -21.87
C GLN A 10 -0.40 2.17 -21.25
N VAL A 11 -0.34 2.72 -20.04
CA VAL A 11 0.93 3.11 -19.40
C VAL A 11 1.68 1.90 -18.83
N GLY A 12 0.98 0.87 -18.35
CA GLY A 12 1.57 -0.33 -17.77
C GLY A 12 2.59 -1.01 -18.69
N PRO A 13 2.20 -1.41 -19.92
CA PRO A 13 3.12 -2.02 -20.89
C PRO A 13 4.28 -1.10 -21.29
N LEU A 14 4.03 0.20 -21.44
CA LEU A 14 5.07 1.19 -21.79
C LEU A 14 6.10 1.32 -20.67
N LEU A 15 5.66 1.37 -19.41
CA LEU A 15 6.53 1.49 -18.26
C LEU A 15 7.32 0.19 -18.02
N GLU A 16 6.67 -0.96 -18.20
CA GLU A 16 7.32 -2.27 -18.18
C GLU A 16 8.50 -2.32 -19.17
N GLN A 17 8.27 -1.97 -20.43
CA GLN A 17 9.33 -1.94 -21.45
C GLN A 17 10.46 -1.00 -21.04
N ARG A 18 10.16 0.23 -20.61
CA ARG A 18 11.17 1.20 -20.18
C ARG A 18 12.01 0.72 -18.99
N ILE A 19 11.39 0.03 -18.03
CA ILE A 19 12.10 -0.54 -16.88
C ILE A 19 13.03 -1.66 -17.35
N LEU A 20 12.54 -2.57 -18.19
CA LEU A 20 13.34 -3.68 -18.71
C LEU A 20 14.51 -3.20 -19.58
N ASP A 21 14.29 -2.20 -20.45
CA ASP A 21 15.35 -1.58 -21.25
C ASP A 21 16.43 -0.94 -20.37
N GLU A 22 16.04 -0.28 -19.29
CA GLU A 22 16.99 0.35 -18.36
C GLU A 22 17.77 -0.67 -17.52
N VAL A 23 17.12 -1.75 -17.09
CA VAL A 23 17.80 -2.90 -16.46
C VAL A 23 18.76 -3.55 -17.45
N GLY A 24 18.35 -3.70 -18.71
CA GLY A 24 19.17 -4.21 -19.80
C GLY A 24 20.45 -3.39 -19.97
N ARG A 25 20.28 -2.08 -20.09
CA ARG A 25 21.38 -1.13 -20.27
C ARG A 25 22.35 -1.09 -19.09
N ARG A 26 21.87 -1.25 -17.84
CA ARG A 26 22.70 -1.08 -16.63
C ARG A 26 23.27 -2.37 -16.06
N LEU A 27 22.53 -3.47 -16.11
CA LEU A 27 22.76 -4.63 -15.25
C LEU A 27 22.75 -5.96 -16.01
N ILE A 28 21.79 -6.18 -16.92
CA ILE A 28 21.56 -7.49 -17.54
C ILE A 28 21.32 -7.32 -19.06
N PRO A 29 22.37 -7.15 -19.88
CA PRO A 29 22.25 -6.78 -21.30
C PRO A 29 21.32 -7.65 -22.15
N ASP A 30 21.15 -8.91 -21.79
CA ASP A 30 20.33 -9.90 -22.47
C ASP A 30 19.03 -10.25 -21.71
N ILE A 31 18.53 -9.35 -20.84
CA ILE A 31 17.34 -9.60 -20.01
C ILE A 31 16.12 -9.99 -20.84
N HIS A 32 15.91 -9.35 -21.99
CA HIS A 32 14.75 -9.61 -22.85
C HIS A 32 14.73 -11.05 -23.37
N ASP A 33 15.90 -11.63 -23.65
CA ASP A 33 16.02 -13.01 -24.12
C ASP A 33 15.83 -14.05 -23.00
N ARG A 34 15.91 -13.61 -21.73
CA ARG A 34 15.84 -14.47 -20.54
C ARG A 34 14.45 -14.50 -19.88
N ILE A 35 13.55 -13.60 -20.26
CA ILE A 35 12.21 -13.53 -19.66
C ILE A 35 11.35 -14.70 -20.17
N VAL A 36 10.99 -15.59 -19.25
CA VAL A 36 10.04 -16.69 -19.51
C VAL A 36 8.60 -16.26 -19.23
N THR A 37 8.41 -15.42 -18.21
CA THR A 37 7.11 -14.89 -17.82
C THR A 37 7.28 -13.49 -17.24
N LYS A 38 6.26 -12.66 -17.40
CA LYS A 38 6.22 -11.31 -16.86
C LYS A 38 4.77 -10.92 -16.55
N PHE A 39 4.61 -10.12 -15.52
CA PHE A 39 3.37 -9.47 -15.17
C PHE A 39 3.69 -8.10 -14.57
N HIS A 40 2.74 -7.17 -14.66
CA HIS A 40 2.80 -5.90 -13.95
C HIS A 40 1.56 -5.73 -13.09
N TYR A 41 1.67 -4.82 -12.11
CA TYR A 41 0.62 -4.58 -11.14
C TYR A 41 0.55 -3.08 -10.86
N ALA A 42 -0.60 -2.49 -11.14
CA ALA A 42 -0.83 -1.05 -11.20
C ALA A 42 -1.81 -0.59 -10.09
N PRO A 43 -1.95 0.73 -9.86
CA PRO A 43 -2.93 1.28 -8.91
C PRO A 43 -4.36 0.76 -9.08
N ARG A 44 -4.80 0.49 -10.33
CA ARG A 44 -6.11 -0.11 -10.56
C ARG A 44 -6.22 -1.50 -9.92
N ASP A 45 -5.19 -2.33 -10.06
CA ASP A 45 -5.17 -3.70 -9.55
C ASP A 45 -5.16 -3.72 -8.02
N PHE A 46 -4.36 -2.84 -7.38
CA PHE A 46 -4.42 -2.65 -5.93
C PHE A 46 -5.84 -2.31 -5.43
N ALA A 47 -6.58 -1.49 -6.18
CA ALA A 47 -7.94 -1.13 -5.80
C ALA A 47 -8.94 -2.29 -6.00
N LEU A 48 -8.77 -3.08 -7.05
CA LEU A 48 -9.66 -4.21 -7.36
C LEU A 48 -9.41 -5.41 -6.44
N ASP A 49 -8.15 -5.79 -6.26
CA ASP A 49 -7.82 -7.05 -5.59
C ASP A 49 -7.66 -6.88 -4.07
N LEU A 50 -7.18 -5.71 -3.62
CA LEU A 50 -6.90 -5.46 -2.19
C LEU A 50 -7.90 -4.49 -1.54
N ASN A 51 -8.91 -4.03 -2.27
CA ASN A 51 -9.80 -2.95 -1.84
C ASN A 51 -9.02 -1.70 -1.37
N ALA A 52 -7.83 -1.46 -1.94
CA ALA A 52 -7.01 -0.33 -1.55
C ALA A 52 -7.63 0.96 -2.11
N TYR A 53 -8.07 1.85 -1.22
CA TYR A 53 -8.62 3.14 -1.64
C TYR A 53 -7.63 3.89 -2.53
N HIS A 54 -8.11 4.35 -3.69
CA HIS A 54 -7.32 4.95 -4.77
C HIS A 54 -6.16 4.11 -5.33
N GLY A 55 -6.07 2.82 -5.01
CA GLY A 55 -4.93 1.98 -5.42
C GLY A 55 -3.65 2.25 -4.63
N SER A 56 -3.79 2.73 -3.39
CA SER A 56 -2.64 3.11 -2.56
C SER A 56 -1.93 1.89 -1.96
N ALA A 57 -0.64 1.72 -2.27
CA ALA A 57 0.16 0.63 -1.71
C ALA A 57 0.41 0.77 -0.19
N PHE A 58 0.36 1.99 0.34
CA PHE A 58 0.70 2.30 1.74
C PHE A 58 -0.40 3.10 2.46
N SER A 59 -1.63 3.09 1.95
CA SER A 59 -2.76 3.88 2.49
C SER A 59 -2.45 5.39 2.47
N LEU A 60 -2.42 6.05 3.63
CA LEU A 60 -2.21 7.49 3.76
C LEU A 60 -0.84 7.95 3.23
N GLU A 61 -0.81 9.13 2.64
CA GLU A 61 0.41 9.75 2.14
C GLU A 61 1.33 10.12 3.32
N PRO A 62 2.66 9.96 3.21
CA PRO A 62 3.58 10.25 4.31
C PRO A 62 3.86 11.76 4.47
N ILE A 63 2.80 12.58 4.53
CA ILE A 63 2.90 13.98 4.91
C ILE A 63 2.70 14.13 6.42
N LEU A 64 3.26 15.18 7.01
CA LEU A 64 3.24 15.41 8.46
C LEU A 64 1.83 15.33 9.05
N THR A 65 0.86 15.94 8.38
CA THR A 65 -0.56 16.02 8.82
C THR A 65 -1.34 14.72 8.64
N GLN A 66 -0.76 13.68 8.05
CA GLN A 66 -1.36 12.35 7.88
C GLN A 66 -0.50 11.24 8.53
N SER A 67 0.52 11.63 9.29
CA SER A 67 1.52 10.72 9.85
C SER A 67 1.46 10.66 11.38
N ALA A 68 2.09 9.63 11.95
CA ALA A 68 2.28 9.43 13.38
C ALA A 68 0.97 9.59 14.20
N TRP A 69 0.88 10.64 15.01
CA TRP A 69 -0.28 10.94 15.86
C TRP A 69 -1.54 11.25 15.06
N PHE A 70 -1.39 11.85 13.87
CA PHE A 70 -2.50 12.26 13.01
C PHE A 70 -3.08 11.12 12.16
N ARG A 71 -2.54 9.90 12.30
CA ARG A 71 -3.17 8.70 11.72
C ARG A 71 -4.45 8.36 12.48
N GLY A 72 -5.34 7.62 11.81
CA GLY A 72 -6.51 7.04 12.47
C GLY A 72 -6.08 6.21 13.68
N HIS A 73 -6.76 6.39 14.80
CA HIS A 73 -6.49 5.64 16.03
C HIS A 73 -7.10 4.24 15.95
N ASN A 74 -6.51 3.31 16.69
CA ASN A 74 -6.88 1.89 16.65
C ASN A 74 -8.27 1.60 17.25
N ARG A 75 -8.82 2.54 18.04
CA ARG A 75 -10.18 2.50 18.59
C ARG A 75 -10.92 3.75 18.16
N ASP A 76 -12.17 3.59 17.75
CA ASP A 76 -13.03 4.70 17.34
C ASP A 76 -13.48 5.54 18.55
N ASP A 77 -13.70 6.83 18.32
CA ASP A 77 -14.08 7.79 19.37
C ASP A 77 -15.59 7.87 19.60
N LYS A 78 -16.40 7.35 18.68
CA LYS A 78 -17.87 7.46 18.69
C LYS A 78 -18.57 6.12 18.77
N ILE A 79 -18.05 5.11 18.08
CA ILE A 79 -18.64 3.78 18.02
C ILE A 79 -17.91 2.88 19.02
N HIS A 80 -18.55 2.67 20.17
CA HIS A 80 -18.06 1.74 21.17
C HIS A 80 -17.91 0.34 20.55
N ASN A 81 -16.81 -0.36 20.84
CA ASN A 81 -16.41 -1.67 20.29
C ASN A 81 -15.97 -1.71 18.80
N PHE A 82 -15.78 -0.56 18.15
CA PHE A 82 -15.24 -0.49 16.79
C PHE A 82 -13.74 -0.19 16.80
N TYR A 83 -12.98 -0.98 16.04
CA TYR A 83 -11.52 -0.90 16.00
C TYR A 83 -11.00 -0.91 14.56
N LEU A 84 -9.92 -0.17 14.35
CA LEU A 84 -9.21 -0.09 13.09
C LEU A 84 -7.83 -0.74 13.24
N VAL A 85 -7.35 -1.36 12.16
CA VAL A 85 -6.03 -2.00 12.11
C VAL A 85 -5.49 -1.96 10.68
N GLY A 86 -4.19 -1.76 10.52
CA GLY A 86 -3.50 -1.88 9.24
C GLY A 86 -2.68 -0.65 8.85
N ALA A 87 -2.37 -0.52 7.56
CA ALA A 87 -1.40 0.47 7.07
C ALA A 87 -1.87 1.94 7.20
N GLY A 88 -3.19 2.17 7.19
CA GLY A 88 -3.80 3.49 7.36
C GLY A 88 -4.02 3.90 8.83
N THR A 89 -3.87 2.97 9.76
CA THR A 89 -4.10 3.16 11.20
C THR A 89 -2.78 3.28 11.92
N HIS A 90 -2.72 3.96 13.06
CA HIS A 90 -1.52 3.99 13.89
C HIS A 90 -0.95 2.56 14.16
N PRO A 91 0.38 2.36 14.13
CA PRO A 91 1.45 3.29 13.75
C PRO A 91 1.63 3.44 12.22
N GLY A 92 1.16 2.44 11.45
CA GLY A 92 0.79 2.54 10.03
C GLY A 92 1.60 1.69 9.06
N ALA A 93 1.93 2.22 7.88
CA ALA A 93 2.31 1.39 6.74
C ALA A 93 3.64 0.60 6.89
N GLY A 94 3.78 -0.47 6.10
CA GLY A 94 4.90 -1.41 6.11
C GLY A 94 4.70 -2.57 7.08
N ILE A 95 5.37 -3.70 6.87
CA ILE A 95 5.18 -4.92 7.69
C ILE A 95 5.32 -4.64 9.20
N PRO A 96 6.38 -3.96 9.69
CA PRO A 96 6.50 -3.66 11.11
C PRO A 96 5.37 -2.76 11.63
N GLY A 97 4.96 -1.78 10.82
CA GLY A 97 3.90 -0.84 11.20
C GLY A 97 2.53 -1.51 11.29
N VAL A 98 2.19 -2.37 10.32
CA VAL A 98 0.93 -3.12 10.28
C VAL A 98 0.85 -4.12 11.43
N VAL A 99 1.92 -4.85 11.72
CA VAL A 99 1.97 -5.78 12.87
C VAL A 99 1.90 -5.01 14.19
N GLY A 100 2.58 -3.86 14.28
CA GLY A 100 2.47 -2.95 15.42
C GLY A 100 1.05 -2.43 15.62
N SER A 101 0.33 -2.14 14.52
CA SER A 101 -1.07 -1.71 14.53
C SER A 101 -1.94 -2.79 15.13
N ALA A 102 -1.78 -4.05 14.67
CA ALA A 102 -2.52 -5.19 15.22
C ALA A 102 -2.26 -5.39 16.72
N LYS A 103 -1.00 -5.26 17.16
CA LYS A 103 -0.65 -5.36 18.58
C LYS A 103 -1.31 -4.25 19.41
N ALA A 104 -1.31 -3.01 18.93
CA ALA A 104 -1.94 -1.89 19.61
C ALA A 104 -3.47 -2.07 19.70
N THR A 105 -4.10 -2.45 18.59
CA THR A 105 -5.55 -2.73 18.54
C THR A 105 -5.93 -3.85 19.51
N ALA A 106 -5.22 -4.99 19.48
CA ALA A 106 -5.51 -6.11 20.37
C ALA A 106 -5.37 -5.72 21.85
N LYS A 107 -4.39 -4.88 22.20
CA LYS A 107 -4.25 -4.36 23.57
C LYS A 107 -5.48 -3.55 23.99
N LEU A 108 -5.96 -2.64 23.13
CA LEU A 108 -7.15 -1.83 23.43
C LEU A 108 -8.40 -2.71 23.59
N MET A 109 -8.59 -3.71 22.73
CA MET A 109 -9.70 -4.67 22.85
C MET A 109 -9.65 -5.41 24.19
N LEU A 110 -8.48 -5.85 24.64
CA LEU A 110 -8.32 -6.55 25.92
C LEU A 110 -8.55 -5.62 27.13
N GLU A 111 -8.25 -4.32 27.00
CA GLU A 111 -8.55 -3.32 28.03
C GLU A 111 -10.05 -3.04 28.13
N ASP A 112 -10.75 -2.94 27.00
CA ASP A 112 -12.19 -2.67 26.95
C ASP A 112 -13.06 -3.88 27.37
N LEU A 113 -12.48 -5.09 27.40
CA LEU A 113 -13.14 -6.32 27.87
C LEU A 113 -13.09 -6.53 29.38
N ARG A 114 -12.29 -5.71 30.10
CA ARG A 114 -12.16 -5.77 31.57
C ARG A 114 -13.25 -4.95 32.25
#